data_AF-A0A1E7FPK9-F1
#
_entry.id   AF-A0A1E7FPK9-F1
#
_cell.length_a   1.000
_cell.length_b   1.000
_cell.length_c   1.000
_cell.angle_alpha   90.00
_cell.angle_beta   90.00
_cell.angle_gamma   90.00
#
_symmetry.space_group_name_H-M   'P 1'
#
loop_
_entity.id
_entity.type
_entity.pdbx_description
1 polymer ?
#
loop_
_entity_poly.entity_id
_entity_poly.type
_entity_poly.pdbx_seq_one_letter_code
_entity_poly.pdbx_strand_id
1 'polypeptide(L)'
;MPKGPVHQGHILLVPVTHTREGAWTLNEEWVKLVEKVQHHASEVYDMDLFVFERSMETRGGYHTHVQCVPVPRDCTTRLHSVMLQHAKASGFDLRPIQSDLGVKAMIQKDDSYFYAEIRTRTNQQRFLYRRGADDANASSVPLQFAREVLASVLNNPKLAHWKACVVDQEQETKLASDFRTSFNESASTS
;
A
#
# COMPACT_ATOMS: atom_id res chain seq x y z
N MET A 1 6.00 11.60 -2.41
CA MET A 1 4.70 11.50 -3.11
C MET A 1 4.87 10.68 -4.37
N PRO A 2 3.89 9.86 -4.77
CA PRO A 2 3.88 9.21 -6.09
C PRO A 2 3.57 10.23 -7.19
N LYS A 3 4.11 10.02 -8.40
CA LYS A 3 3.87 10.90 -9.56
C LYS A 3 2.40 10.97 -10.00
N GLY A 4 1.67 9.88 -9.80
CA GLY A 4 0.24 9.79 -10.11
C GLY A 4 -0.57 9.45 -8.86
N PRO A 5 -0.77 10.39 -7.93
CA PRO A 5 -1.46 10.10 -6.68
C PRO A 5 -2.90 9.66 -6.92
N VAL A 6 -3.38 8.74 -6.09
CA VAL A 6 -4.78 8.28 -6.09
C VAL A 6 -5.66 9.24 -5.29
N HIS A 7 -5.04 9.85 -4.28
CA HIS A 7 -5.61 10.85 -3.39
C HIS A 7 -4.49 11.83 -3.02
N GLN A 8 -4.83 13.06 -2.62
CA GLN A 8 -3.82 14.06 -2.22
C GLN A 8 -2.95 13.62 -1.02
N GLY A 9 -3.48 12.75 -0.16
CA GLY A 9 -2.75 12.10 0.94
C GLY A 9 -2.09 10.76 0.58
N HIS A 10 -2.04 10.39 -0.70
CA HIS A 10 -1.35 9.17 -1.13
C HIS A 10 0.16 9.36 -1.01
N ILE A 11 0.80 8.64 -0.10
CA ILE A 11 2.25 8.69 0.11
C ILE A 11 2.96 7.37 -0.19
N LEU A 12 4.26 7.49 -0.45
CA LEU A 12 5.19 6.37 -0.57
C LEU A 12 6.16 6.42 0.61
N LEU A 13 6.21 5.33 1.34
CA LEU A 13 7.16 5.05 2.40
C LEU A 13 8.29 4.21 1.80
N VAL A 14 9.48 4.78 1.69
CA VAL A 14 10.60 4.20 0.95
C VAL A 14 11.79 3.99 1.88
N PRO A 15 12.35 2.77 1.99
CA PRO A 15 13.59 2.53 2.72
C PRO A 15 14.75 3.36 2.14
N VAL A 16 15.64 3.87 3.00
CA VAL A 16 16.85 4.60 2.57
C VAL A 16 17.85 3.65 1.92
N THR A 17 17.94 2.42 2.40
CA THR A 17 18.81 1.38 1.86
C THR A 17 18.14 0.67 0.70
N HIS A 18 18.84 0.58 -0.44
CA HIS A 18 18.41 -0.27 -1.55
C HIS A 18 18.64 -1.74 -1.19
N THR A 19 17.56 -2.47 -0.90
CA THR A 19 17.60 -3.90 -0.59
C THR A 19 16.59 -4.65 -1.47
N ARG A 20 16.81 -5.96 -1.63
CA ARG A 20 15.82 -6.87 -2.25
C ARG A 20 14.69 -7.25 -1.29
N GLU A 21 14.87 -6.95 -0.01
CA GLU A 21 13.93 -7.23 1.05
C GLU A 21 12.79 -6.20 1.03
N GLY A 22 11.59 -6.62 1.44
CA GLY A 22 10.48 -5.69 1.57
C GLY A 22 10.62 -4.84 2.84
N ALA A 23 10.08 -3.63 2.80
CA ALA A 23 10.13 -2.68 3.89
C ALA A 23 9.62 -3.29 5.20
N TRP A 24 8.53 -4.06 5.14
CA TRP A 24 7.96 -4.73 6.31
C TRP A 24 8.85 -5.81 6.95
N THR A 25 9.90 -6.27 6.27
CA THR A 25 10.89 -7.21 6.84
C THR A 25 12.11 -6.51 7.42
N LEU A 26 12.33 -5.23 7.08
CA LEU A 26 13.53 -4.48 7.44
C LEU A 26 13.46 -3.85 8.83
N ASN A 27 12.35 -3.24 9.21
CA ASN A 27 12.26 -2.43 10.42
C ASN A 27 10.85 -2.42 11.04
N GLU A 28 10.74 -2.64 12.34
CA GLU A 28 9.47 -2.56 13.07
C GLU A 28 8.96 -1.10 13.20
N GLU A 29 9.83 -0.11 13.05
CA GLU A 29 9.46 1.33 13.05
C GLU A 29 8.49 1.70 11.90
N TRP A 30 8.38 0.87 10.86
CA TRP A 30 7.36 1.06 9.82
C TRP A 30 5.94 1.03 10.38
N VAL A 31 5.68 0.21 11.41
CA VAL A 31 4.36 0.13 12.05
C VAL A 31 3.96 1.49 12.61
N LYS A 32 4.84 2.11 13.42
CA LYS A 32 4.62 3.43 14.03
C LYS A 32 4.44 4.52 12.97
N LEU A 33 5.20 4.45 11.88
CA LEU A 33 5.06 5.43 10.80
C LEU A 33 3.72 5.29 10.08
N VAL A 34 3.28 4.06 9.80
CA VAL A 34 1.97 3.80 9.19
C VAL A 34 0.83 4.20 10.13
N GLU A 35 0.97 4.02 11.46
CA GLU A 35 0.01 4.51 12.46
C GLU A 35 -0.13 6.04 12.43
N LYS A 36 0.98 6.77 12.32
CA LYS A 36 0.94 8.24 12.15
C LYS A 36 0.21 8.65 10.87
N VAL A 37 0.44 7.92 9.78
CA VAL A 37 -0.22 8.17 8.48
C VAL A 37 -1.71 7.83 8.56
N GLN A 38 -2.08 6.80 9.29
CA GLN A 38 -3.47 6.44 9.54
C GLN A 38 -4.17 7.52 10.37
N HIS A 39 -3.52 8.02 11.43
CA HIS A 39 -4.04 9.11 12.23
C HIS A 39 -4.24 10.37 11.37
N HIS A 40 -3.23 10.76 10.58
CA HIS A 40 -3.35 11.89 9.65
C HIS A 40 -4.50 11.71 8.66
N ALA A 41 -4.64 10.52 8.05
CA ALA A 41 -5.74 10.24 7.13
C ALA A 41 -7.12 10.36 7.80
N SER A 42 -7.22 9.90 9.05
CA SER A 42 -8.42 9.98 9.87
C SER A 42 -8.78 11.42 10.23
N GLU A 43 -7.83 12.23 10.70
CA GLU A 43 -8.10 13.55 11.24
C GLU A 43 -8.17 14.64 10.17
N VAL A 44 -7.35 14.54 9.14
CA VAL A 44 -7.26 15.59 8.10
C VAL A 44 -8.20 15.33 6.94
N TYR A 45 -8.46 14.06 6.60
CA TYR A 45 -9.28 13.70 5.44
C TYR A 45 -10.59 12.99 5.80
N ASP A 46 -10.83 12.68 7.08
CA ASP A 46 -11.95 11.84 7.52
C ASP A 46 -12.01 10.47 6.82
N MET A 47 -10.84 9.91 6.48
CA MET A 47 -10.72 8.69 5.69
C MET A 47 -10.08 7.54 6.48
N ASP A 48 -10.36 6.32 6.03
CA ASP A 48 -9.61 5.13 6.42
C ASP A 48 -8.32 5.03 5.59
N LEU A 49 -7.44 4.07 5.92
CA LEU A 49 -6.16 3.92 5.23
C LEU A 49 -6.00 2.54 4.61
N PHE A 50 -5.74 2.49 3.31
CA PHE A 50 -5.28 1.29 2.62
C PHE A 50 -3.76 1.33 2.48
N VAL A 51 -3.10 0.31 2.98
CA VAL A 51 -1.64 0.21 3.00
C VAL A 51 -1.24 -1.03 2.22
N PHE A 52 -0.25 -0.95 1.34
CA PHE A 52 0.21 -2.14 0.64
C PHE A 52 1.67 -2.05 0.22
N GLU A 53 2.28 -3.22 0.09
CA GLU A 53 3.62 -3.40 -0.44
C GLU A 53 3.63 -4.56 -1.44
N ARG A 54 4.35 -4.35 -2.55
CA ARG A 54 4.69 -5.41 -3.50
C ARG A 54 6.20 -5.59 -3.50
N SER A 55 6.70 -6.59 -2.78
CA SER A 55 8.11 -6.95 -2.77
C SER A 55 8.36 -8.10 -3.75
N MET A 56 8.55 -7.77 -5.03
CA MET A 56 8.83 -8.76 -6.08
C MET A 56 9.72 -8.14 -7.16
N GLU A 57 10.61 -8.96 -7.74
CA GLU A 57 11.49 -8.53 -8.82
C GLU A 57 10.70 -7.94 -10.00
N THR A 58 11.24 -6.87 -10.57
CA THR A 58 10.78 -6.29 -11.83
C THR A 58 11.93 -6.28 -12.83
N ARG A 59 11.63 -6.04 -14.12
CA ARG A 59 12.64 -5.98 -15.20
C ARG A 59 13.78 -4.96 -14.96
N GLY A 60 13.63 -4.04 -14.00
CA GLY A 60 14.63 -3.01 -13.66
C GLY A 60 15.20 -3.10 -12.23
N GLY A 61 14.95 -4.20 -11.51
CA GLY A 61 15.41 -4.39 -10.12
C GLY A 61 14.30 -4.36 -9.07
N TYR A 62 14.70 -4.23 -7.80
CA TYR A 62 13.81 -4.14 -6.65
C TYR A 62 13.70 -2.69 -6.20
N HIS A 63 12.47 -2.19 -6.16
CA HIS A 63 12.13 -0.91 -5.54
C HIS A 63 10.95 -1.17 -4.63
N THR A 64 11.25 -1.49 -3.37
CA THR A 64 10.24 -1.76 -2.35
C THR A 64 9.81 -0.43 -1.74
N HIS A 65 8.50 -0.21 -1.76
CA HIS A 65 7.89 0.93 -1.11
C HIS A 65 6.54 0.49 -0.53
N VAL A 66 6.26 0.92 0.69
CA VAL A 66 4.92 0.81 1.26
C VAL A 66 4.11 1.99 0.77
N GLN A 67 3.00 1.73 0.09
CA GLN A 67 2.07 2.77 -0.34
C GLN A 67 0.98 2.91 0.70
N CYS A 68 0.68 4.14 1.09
CA CYS A 68 -0.42 4.46 2.00
C CYS A 68 -1.39 5.36 1.26
N VAL A 69 -2.64 4.91 1.12
CA VAL A 69 -3.67 5.59 0.33
C VAL A 69 -4.90 5.81 1.22
N PRO A 70 -5.24 7.07 1.52
CA PRO A 70 -6.52 7.38 2.17
C PRO A 70 -7.68 6.92 1.28
N VAL A 71 -8.66 6.27 1.90
CA VAL A 71 -9.86 5.76 1.22
C VAL A 71 -11.11 6.17 2.00
N PRO A 72 -12.21 6.52 1.32
CA PRO A 72 -13.49 6.79 1.99
C PRO A 72 -13.90 5.61 2.89
N ARG A 73 -14.42 5.90 4.08
CA ARG A 73 -14.74 4.88 5.10
C ARG A 73 -15.79 3.87 4.65
N ASP A 74 -16.73 4.33 3.84
CA ASP A 74 -17.78 3.50 3.24
C ASP A 74 -17.22 2.48 2.22
N CYS A 75 -16.01 2.71 1.72
CA CYS A 75 -15.36 1.85 0.75
C CYS A 75 -14.59 0.68 1.38
N THR A 76 -14.29 0.71 2.69
CA THR A 76 -13.47 -0.28 3.40
C THR A 76 -14.00 -1.73 3.23
N THR A 77 -15.31 -1.93 3.39
CA THR A 77 -15.93 -3.26 3.20
C THR A 77 -15.83 -3.73 1.75
N ARG A 78 -16.06 -2.82 0.80
CA ARG A 78 -15.95 -3.12 -0.64
C ARG A 78 -14.51 -3.45 -1.01
N LEU A 79 -13.55 -2.69 -0.48
CA LEU A 79 -12.12 -2.86 -0.71
C LEU A 79 -11.66 -4.28 -0.38
N HIS A 80 -12.08 -4.83 0.75
CA HIS A 80 -11.82 -6.23 1.12
C HIS A 80 -12.28 -7.19 0.01
N SER A 81 -13.57 -7.14 -0.36
CA SER A 81 -14.15 -8.08 -1.32
C SER A 81 -13.54 -7.96 -2.73
N VAL A 82 -13.37 -6.72 -3.22
CA VAL A 82 -12.81 -6.44 -4.56
C VAL A 82 -11.36 -6.86 -4.63
N MET A 83 -10.58 -6.63 -3.57
CA MET A 83 -9.17 -7.04 -3.54
C MET A 83 -9.00 -8.55 -3.69
N LEU A 84 -9.79 -9.35 -2.95
CA LEU A 84 -9.75 -10.81 -3.06
C LEU A 84 -10.23 -11.30 -4.43
N GLN A 85 -11.27 -10.67 -4.99
CA GLN A 85 -11.77 -10.99 -6.33
C GLN A 85 -10.72 -10.71 -7.42
N HIS A 86 -10.07 -9.55 -7.37
CA HIS A 86 -8.99 -9.20 -8.30
C HIS A 86 -7.80 -10.13 -8.16
N ALA A 87 -7.43 -10.54 -6.94
CA ALA A 87 -6.32 -11.46 -6.71
C ALA A 87 -6.58 -12.81 -7.38
N LYS A 88 -7.77 -13.36 -7.14
CA LYS A 88 -8.24 -14.60 -7.78
C LYS A 88 -8.27 -14.48 -9.30
N ALA A 89 -8.80 -13.37 -9.85
CA ALA A 89 -8.83 -13.12 -11.29
C ALA A 89 -7.42 -12.97 -11.89
N SER A 90 -6.46 -12.48 -11.11
CA SER A 90 -5.04 -12.36 -11.48
C SER A 90 -4.25 -13.64 -11.27
N GLY A 91 -4.89 -14.72 -10.83
CA GLY A 91 -4.27 -16.04 -10.68
C GLY A 91 -3.40 -16.21 -9.44
N PHE A 92 -3.52 -15.37 -8.41
CA PHE A 92 -2.80 -15.56 -7.14
C PHE A 92 -3.76 -15.56 -5.94
N ASP A 93 -3.40 -16.33 -4.91
CA ASP A 93 -4.26 -16.55 -3.75
C ASP A 93 -3.87 -15.63 -2.59
N LEU A 94 -4.44 -14.43 -2.58
CA LEU A 94 -4.27 -13.47 -1.50
C LEU A 94 -5.11 -13.88 -0.30
N ARG A 95 -4.48 -14.10 0.86
CA ARG A 95 -5.17 -14.62 2.04
C ARG A 95 -5.18 -13.62 3.19
N PRO A 96 -6.29 -13.51 3.95
CA PRO A 96 -6.29 -12.82 5.23
C PRO A 96 -5.31 -13.46 6.22
N ILE A 97 -4.62 -12.65 7.01
CA ILE A 97 -3.75 -13.10 8.10
C ILE A 97 -4.58 -13.12 9.39
N GLN A 98 -4.70 -14.30 10.01
CA GLN A 98 -5.42 -14.46 11.28
C GLN A 98 -4.52 -14.43 12.51
N SER A 99 -3.20 -14.60 12.32
CA SER A 99 -2.21 -14.50 13.40
C SER A 99 -1.88 -13.05 13.73
N ASP A 100 -1.31 -12.82 14.91
CA ASP A 100 -0.68 -11.58 15.34
C ASP A 100 0.73 -11.38 14.76
N LEU A 101 1.39 -12.46 14.32
CA LEU A 101 2.72 -12.44 13.70
C LEU A 101 2.92 -11.31 12.68
N GLY A 102 4.08 -10.67 12.73
CA GLY A 102 4.52 -9.69 11.74
C GLY A 102 4.93 -10.35 10.42
N VAL A 103 4.93 -9.55 9.33
CA VAL A 103 5.28 -10.01 7.98
C VAL A 103 6.64 -10.74 7.95
N LYS A 104 7.64 -10.21 8.67
CA LYS A 104 8.97 -10.80 8.78
C LYS A 104 8.96 -12.27 9.23
N ALA A 105 8.05 -12.66 10.12
CA ALA A 105 7.96 -14.04 10.60
C ALA A 105 7.27 -14.99 9.60
N MET A 106 6.57 -14.44 8.60
CA MET A 106 5.81 -15.19 7.61
C MET A 106 6.53 -15.31 6.25
N ILE A 107 7.64 -14.60 6.08
CA ILE A 107 8.40 -14.50 4.83
C ILE A 107 9.77 -15.17 5.02
N GLN A 108 10.11 -16.07 4.09
CA GLN A 108 11.43 -16.69 4.05
C GLN A 108 12.38 -15.82 3.23
N LYS A 109 13.68 -16.08 3.37
CA LYS A 109 14.71 -15.40 2.58
C LYS A 109 14.43 -15.64 1.08
N ASP A 110 14.57 -14.58 0.29
CA ASP A 110 14.38 -14.57 -1.17
C ASP A 110 12.93 -14.78 -1.66
N ASP A 111 11.95 -14.92 -0.75
CA ASP A 111 10.54 -14.92 -1.12
C ASP A 111 10.11 -13.60 -1.75
N SER A 112 9.25 -13.71 -2.76
CA SER A 112 8.51 -12.58 -3.30
C SER A 112 7.14 -12.51 -2.62
N TYR A 113 6.66 -11.33 -2.24
CA TYR A 113 5.35 -11.22 -1.60
C TYR A 113 4.58 -9.97 -1.99
N PHE A 114 3.27 -10.05 -1.78
CA PHE A 114 2.38 -8.91 -1.74
C PHE A 114 1.69 -8.88 -0.39
N TYR A 115 1.80 -7.74 0.28
CA TYR A 115 1.22 -7.51 1.59
C TYR A 115 0.27 -6.32 1.50
N ALA A 116 -0.87 -6.41 2.18
CA ALA A 116 -1.81 -5.31 2.27
C ALA A 116 -2.46 -5.24 3.64
N GLU A 117 -2.83 -4.03 4.04
CA GLU A 117 -3.60 -3.74 5.24
C GLU A 117 -4.75 -2.81 4.89
N ILE A 118 -5.93 -3.13 5.41
CA ILE A 118 -7.07 -2.21 5.44
C ILE A 118 -7.19 -1.75 6.90
N ARG A 119 -6.93 -0.46 7.14
CA ARG A 119 -6.91 0.14 8.47
C ARG A 119 -8.07 1.10 8.63
N THR A 120 -8.90 0.84 9.63
CA THR A 120 -9.96 1.71 10.12
C THR A 120 -9.56 2.28 11.49
N ARG A 121 -10.34 3.21 12.05
CA ARG A 121 -10.08 3.72 13.41
C ARG A 121 -10.04 2.64 14.48
N THR A 122 -10.80 1.56 14.33
CA THR A 122 -11.02 0.56 15.38
C THR A 122 -10.50 -0.83 15.03
N ASN A 123 -10.11 -1.05 13.77
CA ASN A 123 -9.77 -2.38 13.28
C ASN A 123 -8.73 -2.33 12.17
N GLN A 124 -7.93 -3.38 12.08
CA GLN A 124 -6.94 -3.61 11.03
C GLN A 124 -7.15 -5.02 10.47
N GLN A 125 -7.28 -5.11 9.15
CA GLN A 125 -7.29 -6.38 8.43
C GLN A 125 -6.01 -6.49 7.61
N ARG A 126 -5.31 -7.61 7.71
CA ARG A 126 -4.03 -7.85 7.03
C ARG A 126 -4.17 -8.99 6.04
N PHE A 127 -3.45 -8.89 4.92
CA PHE A 127 -3.49 -9.86 3.83
C PHE A 127 -2.09 -10.13 3.31
N LEU A 128 -1.80 -11.39 3.00
CA LEU A 128 -0.52 -11.80 2.47
C LEU A 128 -0.69 -12.79 1.31
N TYR A 129 0.04 -12.54 0.25
CA TYR A 129 0.39 -13.53 -0.76
C TYR A 129 1.91 -13.67 -0.77
N ARG A 130 2.40 -14.90 -0.70
CA ARG A 130 3.82 -15.24 -0.71
C ARG A 130 4.08 -16.20 -1.86
N ARG A 131 5.10 -15.91 -2.65
CA ARG A 131 5.66 -16.78 -3.67
C ARG A 131 7.06 -17.19 -3.22
N GLY A 132 7.23 -18.49 -2.99
CA GLY A 132 8.52 -19.08 -2.70
C GLY A 132 9.50 -18.86 -3.85
N ALA A 133 10.79 -18.68 -3.54
CA ALA A 133 11.83 -18.51 -4.57
C ALA A 133 11.88 -19.69 -5.58
N ASP A 134 11.61 -20.90 -5.10
CA ASP A 134 11.64 -22.14 -5.89
C ASP A 134 10.29 -22.47 -6.56
N ASP A 135 9.24 -21.67 -6.31
CA ASP A 135 7.91 -21.90 -6.86
C ASP A 135 7.74 -21.22 -8.22
N ALA A 136 8.28 -21.87 -9.26
CA ALA A 136 8.22 -21.39 -10.64
C ALA A 136 6.79 -21.34 -11.22
N ASN A 137 5.83 -22.05 -10.60
CA ASN A 137 4.44 -22.11 -11.06
C ASN A 137 3.57 -21.05 -10.39
N ALA A 138 4.04 -20.42 -9.32
CA ALA A 138 3.31 -19.38 -8.62
C ALA A 138 3.26 -18.07 -9.43
N SER A 139 2.04 -17.57 -9.61
CA SER A 139 1.76 -16.31 -10.30
C SER A 139 2.48 -15.13 -9.66
N SER A 140 2.98 -14.22 -10.49
CA SER A 140 3.46 -12.93 -10.02
C SER A 140 2.27 -11.98 -9.82
N VAL A 141 2.33 -11.15 -8.79
CA VAL A 141 1.31 -10.11 -8.58
C VAL A 141 1.51 -9.02 -9.63
N PRO A 142 0.47 -8.63 -10.40
CA PRO A 142 0.56 -7.55 -11.37
C PRO A 142 1.08 -6.25 -10.76
N LEU A 143 1.87 -5.49 -11.51
CA LEU A 143 2.49 -4.25 -11.01
C LEU A 143 1.43 -3.21 -10.56
N GLN A 144 0.30 -3.15 -11.25
CA GLN A 144 -0.79 -2.21 -10.97
C GLN A 144 -1.90 -2.80 -10.10
N PHE A 145 -1.74 -4.03 -9.57
CA PHE A 145 -2.81 -4.76 -8.88
C PHE A 145 -3.56 -3.92 -7.84
N ALA A 146 -2.85 -3.35 -6.86
CA ALA A 146 -3.49 -2.56 -5.81
C ALA A 146 -4.15 -1.28 -6.33
N ARG A 147 -3.64 -0.71 -7.43
CA ARG A 147 -4.24 0.45 -8.10
C ARG A 147 -5.49 0.10 -8.87
N GLU A 148 -5.52 -1.06 -9.53
CA GLU A 148 -6.71 -1.58 -10.20
C GLU A 148 -7.83 -1.86 -9.19
N VAL A 149 -7.48 -2.42 -8.03
CA VAL A 149 -8.41 -2.59 -6.90
C VAL A 149 -8.94 -1.22 -6.45
N LEU A 150 -8.08 -0.25 -6.18
CA LEU A 150 -8.49 1.11 -5.79
C LEU A 150 -9.35 1.79 -6.88
N ALA A 151 -9.02 1.64 -8.14
CA ALA A 151 -9.77 2.18 -9.26
C ALA A 151 -11.20 1.62 -9.32
N SER A 152 -11.34 0.30 -9.10
CA SER A 152 -12.65 -0.35 -9.03
C SER A 152 -13.43 0.07 -7.80
N VAL A 153 -12.77 0.19 -6.64
CA VAL A 153 -13.42 0.58 -5.38
C VAL A 153 -13.87 2.04 -5.42
N LEU A 154 -13.08 2.92 -6.03
CA LEU A 154 -13.39 4.36 -6.15
C LEU A 154 -14.22 4.70 -7.39
N ASN A 155 -14.62 3.69 -8.18
CA ASN A 155 -15.33 3.87 -9.46
C ASN A 155 -14.62 4.85 -10.40
N ASN A 156 -13.29 4.84 -10.41
CA ASN A 156 -12.48 5.73 -11.23
C ASN A 156 -11.37 4.93 -11.96
N PRO A 157 -11.66 4.44 -13.18
CA PRO A 157 -10.74 3.58 -13.93
C PRO A 157 -9.41 4.26 -14.30
N LYS A 158 -9.33 5.60 -14.31
CA LYS A 158 -8.08 6.32 -14.58
C LYS A 158 -7.02 6.06 -13.50
N LEU A 159 -7.43 5.69 -12.29
CA LEU A 159 -6.51 5.43 -11.17
C LEU A 159 -5.75 4.11 -11.31
N ALA A 160 -6.23 3.21 -12.17
CA ALA A 160 -5.69 1.87 -12.35
C ALA A 160 -4.25 1.91 -12.86
N HIS A 161 -3.89 2.92 -13.66
CA HIS A 161 -2.54 3.07 -14.19
C HIS A 161 -1.98 4.45 -13.82
N TRP A 162 -0.85 4.50 -13.11
CA TRP A 162 -0.29 5.76 -12.62
C TRP A 162 -0.06 6.81 -13.71
N LYS A 163 0.37 6.41 -14.91
CA LYS A 163 0.55 7.31 -16.07
C LYS A 163 -0.73 8.06 -16.49
N ALA A 164 -1.91 7.51 -16.19
CA ALA A 164 -3.18 8.13 -16.56
C ALA A 164 -3.64 9.21 -15.56
N CYS A 165 -2.94 9.36 -14.43
CA CYS A 165 -3.24 10.35 -13.40
C CYS A 165 -1.98 11.09 -12.92
N VAL A 166 -0.97 11.23 -13.79
CA VAL A 166 0.24 12.04 -13.50
C VAL A 166 -0.14 13.51 -13.45
N VAL A 167 0.38 14.21 -12.46
CA VAL A 167 0.26 15.65 -12.34
C VAL A 167 1.58 16.32 -12.73
N ASP A 168 1.55 17.61 -13.07
CA ASP A 168 2.78 18.33 -13.39
C ASP A 168 3.64 18.59 -12.14
N GLN A 169 4.87 19.03 -12.36
CA GLN A 169 5.86 19.23 -11.30
C GLN A 169 5.45 20.29 -10.27
N GLU A 170 4.71 21.33 -10.70
CA GLU A 170 4.22 22.38 -9.82
C GLU A 170 3.18 21.79 -8.86
N GLN A 171 2.21 21.05 -9.39
CA GLN A 171 1.21 20.35 -8.62
C GLN A 171 1.82 19.27 -7.71
N GLU A 172 2.81 18.51 -8.18
CA GLU A 172 3.55 17.54 -7.35
C GLU A 172 4.20 18.23 -6.13
N THR A 173 4.83 19.39 -6.37
CA THR A 173 5.52 20.18 -5.35
C THR A 173 4.53 20.74 -4.33
N LYS A 174 3.40 21.26 -4.81
CA LYS A 174 2.32 21.77 -3.96
C LYS A 174 1.75 20.66 -3.08
N LEU A 175 1.40 19.51 -3.66
CA LEU A 175 0.88 18.36 -2.91
C LEU A 175 1.86 17.87 -1.84
N ALA A 176 3.15 17.83 -2.15
CA ALA A 176 4.17 17.45 -1.18
C ALA A 176 4.29 18.46 -0.03
N SER A 177 4.22 19.75 -0.34
CA SER A 177 4.26 20.83 0.65
C SER A 177 3.03 20.79 1.56
N ASP A 178 1.83 20.72 0.97
CA ASP A 178 0.55 20.68 1.69
C ASP A 178 0.46 19.45 2.61
N PHE A 179 0.90 18.28 2.10
CA PHE A 179 0.97 17.07 2.90
C PHE A 179 1.93 17.25 4.08
N ARG A 180 3.14 17.76 3.85
CA ARG A 180 4.14 17.95 4.91
C ARG A 180 3.62 18.86 6.02
N THR A 181 2.98 19.97 5.68
CA THR A 181 2.41 20.90 6.66
C THR A 181 1.32 20.22 7.49
N SER A 182 0.29 19.69 6.82
CA SER A 182 -0.84 19.05 7.52
C SER A 182 -0.44 17.82 8.33
N PHE A 183 0.53 17.04 7.84
CA PHE A 183 1.05 15.87 8.56
C PHE A 183 1.73 16.27 9.87
N ASN A 184 2.58 17.31 9.85
CA ASN A 184 3.25 17.81 11.06
C ASN A 184 2.28 18.42 12.07
N GLU A 185 1.26 19.14 11.60
CA GLU A 185 0.22 19.71 12.46
C GLU A 185 -0.57 18.61 13.16
N SER A 186 -1.03 17.59 12.41
CA SER A 186 -1.78 16.46 12.98
C SER A 186 -0.95 15.63 13.97
N ALA A 187 0.35 15.47 13.73
CA ALA A 187 1.25 14.73 14.61
C ALA A 187 1.56 15.47 15.92
N SER A 188 1.28 16.78 16.00
CA SER A 188 1.43 17.58 17.22
C SER A 188 0.19 17.53 18.12
N THR A 189 -0.92 16.97 17.60
CA THR A 189 -2.19 16.81 18.31
C THR A 189 -2.44 15.38 18.80
N SER A 190 -1.54 14.44 18.47
CA SER A 190 -1.58 13.02 18.86
C SER A 190 -0.71 12.73 20.09
#